data_AF-A0A1V4M1P1-F1
#
_entry.id   AF-A0A1V4M1P1-F1
#
_cell.length_a   1.000
_cell.length_b   1.000
_cell.length_c   1.000
_cell.angle_alpha   90.00
_cell.angle_beta   90.00
_cell.angle_gamma   90.00
#
_symmetry.space_group_name_H-M   'P 1'
#
loop_
_entity.id
_entity.type
_entity.pdbx_description
1 polymer ?
#
loop_
_entity_poly.entity_id
_entity_poly.type
_entity_poly.pdbx_seq_one_letter_code
_entity_poly.pdbx_strand_id
1 'polypeptide(L)'
;MEIIKVSVYYFVNVVNYLILARVIMSWFVRDYSNPIVQFIYQITEPILAPFRELLRKIGVGGMLDFSPIVALLFIQFLASLIYGL
;
A
#
# COMPACT_ATOMS: atom_id res chain seq x y z
N MET A 1 -13.03 18.42 14.47
CA MET A 1 -13.24 17.35 13.47
C MET A 1 -12.40 17.56 12.21
N GLU A 2 -12.28 18.79 11.68
CA GLU A 2 -11.55 19.03 10.43
C GLU A 2 -10.06 18.65 10.46
N ILE A 3 -9.34 19.00 11.53
CA ILE A 3 -7.90 18.68 11.65
C ILE A 3 -7.67 17.17 11.51
N ILE A 4 -8.52 16.34 12.12
CA ILE A 4 -8.43 14.88 12.03
C ILE A 4 -8.62 14.42 10.58
N LYS A 5 -9.64 14.93 9.89
CA LYS A 5 -9.89 14.59 8.48
C LYS A 5 -8.71 14.98 7.60
N VAL A 6 -8.15 16.17 7.81
CA VAL A 6 -6.97 16.67 7.06
C VAL A 6 -5.73 15.82 7.35
N SER A 7 -5.46 15.48 8.61
CA SER A 7 -4.32 14.62 8.97
C SER A 7 -4.45 13.23 8.35
N VAL A 8 -5.63 12.62 8.41
CA VAL A 8 -5.92 11.32 7.78
C VAL A 8 -5.75 11.40 6.27
N TYR A 9 -6.20 12.49 5.64
CA TYR A 9 -6.03 12.72 4.21
C TYR A 9 -4.58 12.70 3.77
N TYR A 10 -3.73 13.49 4.42
CA TYR A 10 -2.32 13.53 4.06
C TYR A 10 -1.61 12.21 4.36
N PHE A 11 -1.93 11.57 5.48
CA PHE A 11 -1.37 10.26 5.83
C PHE A 11 -1.70 9.19 4.78
N VAL A 12 -2.97 9.07 4.41
CA VAL A 12 -3.44 8.10 3.40
C VAL A 12 -2.77 8.36 2.04
N ASN A 13 -2.66 9.62 1.62
CA ASN A 13 -2.00 9.96 0.37
C ASN A 13 -0.52 9.57 0.36
N VAL A 14 0.21 9.83 1.45
CA VAL A 14 1.62 9.41 1.56
C VAL A 14 1.74 7.89 1.43
N VAL A 15 0.90 7.12 2.13
CA VAL A 15 0.88 5.66 2.02
C VAL A 15 0.58 5.21 0.59
N ASN A 16 -0.42 5.81 -0.06
CA ASN A 16 -0.78 5.49 -1.43
C ASN A 16 0.38 5.73 -2.40
N TYR A 17 1.09 6.85 -2.26
CA TYR A 17 2.26 7.15 -3.09
C TYR A 17 3.42 6.19 -2.84
N LEU A 18 3.65 5.76 -1.59
CA LEU A 18 4.68 4.76 -1.28
C LEU A 18 4.35 3.40 -1.91
N ILE A 19 3.09 2.96 -1.83
CA ILE A 19 2.63 1.72 -2.48
C ILE A 19 2.76 1.83 -4.00
N LEU A 20 2.37 2.97 -4.59
CA LEU A 20 2.53 3.22 -6.02
C LEU A 20 4.00 3.18 -6.44
N ALA A 21 4.89 3.84 -5.68
CA ALA A 21 6.32 3.81 -5.91
C ALA A 21 6.86 2.37 -5.84
N ARG A 22 6.41 1.57 -4.87
CA ARG A 22 6.76 0.15 -4.78
C ARG A 22 6.37 -0.63 -6.04
N VAL A 23 5.14 -0.43 -6.54
CA VAL A 23 4.65 -1.08 -7.76
C VAL A 23 5.51 -0.69 -8.96
N ILE A 24 5.79 0.61 -9.14
CA ILE A 24 6.67 1.10 -10.20
C ILE A 24 8.06 0.44 -10.09
N MET A 25 8.68 0.47 -8.91
CA MET A 25 10.00 -0.13 -8.71
C MET A 25 10.02 -1.62 -9.00
N SER A 26 8.96 -2.36 -8.72
CA SER A 26 8.90 -3.80 -9.02
C SER A 26 9.01 -4.13 -10.51
N TRP A 27 8.73 -3.16 -11.40
CA TRP A 27 8.86 -3.33 -12.85
C TRP A 27 10.21 -2.85 -13.38
N PHE A 28 10.73 -1.75 -12.83
CA PHE A 28 11.91 -1.08 -13.39
C PHE A 28 13.21 -1.37 -12.65
N VAL A 29 13.14 -1.63 -11.33
CA VAL A 29 14.31 -1.84 -10.49
C VAL A 29 14.65 -3.33 -10.44
N ARG A 30 15.87 -3.67 -10.86
CA ARG A 30 16.42 -5.02 -10.74
C ARG A 30 17.33 -5.18 -9.52
N ASP A 31 17.96 -4.09 -9.08
CA ASP A 31 18.86 -4.07 -7.93
C ASP A 31 18.15 -3.47 -6.70
N TYR A 32 17.87 -4.34 -5.73
CA TYR A 32 17.21 -4.00 -4.47
C TYR A 32 18.18 -3.53 -3.37
N SER A 33 19.47 -3.38 -3.67
CA SER A 33 20.47 -2.89 -2.70
C SER A 33 20.37 -1.38 -2.45
N ASN A 34 19.70 -0.63 -3.34
CA ASN A 34 19.53 0.81 -3.18
C ASN A 34 18.75 1.13 -1.89
N PRO A 35 19.29 1.97 -0.98
CA PRO A 35 18.66 2.30 0.30
C PRO A 35 17.23 2.86 0.18
N ILE A 36 16.93 3.61 -0.90
CA ILE A 36 15.60 4.18 -1.13
C ILE A 36 14.59 3.08 -1.46
N VAL A 37 15.00 2.11 -2.28
CA VAL A 37 14.19 0.95 -2.64
C VAL A 37 13.91 0.13 -1.38
N GLN A 38 14.94 -0.16 -0.58
CA GLN A 38 14.78 -0.89 0.67
C GLN A 38 13.86 -0.17 1.65
N PHE A 39 14.03 1.14 1.81
CA PHE A 39 13.18 1.95 2.66
C PHE A 39 11.70 1.84 2.28
N ILE A 40 11.38 2.03 0.99
CA ILE A 40 10.00 1.93 0.52
C ILE A 40 9.43 0.53 0.74
N TYR A 41 10.20 -0.53 0.46
CA TYR A 41 9.77 -1.90 0.71
C TYR A 41 9.52 -2.14 2.20
N GLN A 42 10.42 -1.71 3.09
CA GLN A 42 10.28 -1.86 4.53
C GLN A 42 9.05 -1.14 5.09
N ILE A 43 8.75 0.08 4.62
CA ILE A 43 7.59 0.83 5.08
C ILE A 43 6.27 0.25 4.55
N THR A 44 6.27 -0.23 3.31
CA THR A 44 5.05 -0.76 2.68
C THR A 44 4.78 -2.22 3.03
N GLU A 45 5.77 -3.01 3.45
CA GLU A 45 5.61 -4.44 3.72
C GLU A 45 4.60 -4.75 4.84
N PRO A 46 4.59 -4.08 6.00
CA PRO A 46 3.59 -4.33 7.04
C PRO A 46 2.16 -4.09 6.56
N ILE A 47 1.99 -3.22 5.57
CA ILE A 47 0.69 -2.92 4.95
C ILE A 47 0.33 -4.01 3.95
N LEU A 48 1.24 -4.39 3.06
CA LEU A 48 0.96 -5.31 1.95
C LEU A 48 0.98 -6.79 2.35
N ALA A 49 1.81 -7.19 3.31
CA ALA A 49 1.97 -8.59 3.71
C ALA A 49 0.65 -9.26 4.18
N PRO A 50 -0.21 -8.61 4.99
CA PRO A 50 -1.52 -9.16 5.34
C PRO A 50 -2.43 -9.41 4.13
N PHE A 51 -2.46 -8.49 3.15
CA PHE A 51 -3.26 -8.67 1.94
C PHE A 51 -2.68 -9.74 1.04
N ARG A 52 -1.35 -9.83 0.92
CA ARG A 52 -0.69 -10.90 0.18
C ARG A 52 -1.02 -12.27 0.77
N GLU A 53 -0.99 -12.39 2.09
CA GLU A 53 -1.34 -13.63 2.78
C GLU A 53 -2.83 -13.96 2.62
N LEU A 54 -3.71 -12.97 2.71
CA LEU A 54 -5.14 -13.15 2.47
C LEU A 54 -5.40 -13.66 1.05
N LEU A 55 -4.80 -13.02 0.04
CA LEU A 55 -4.90 -13.41 -1.37
C LEU A 55 -4.44 -14.85 -1.57
N ARG A 56 -3.28 -15.22 -1.02
CA ARG A 56 -2.74 -16.58 -1.06
C ARG A 56 -3.72 -17.60 -0.48
N LYS A 57 -4.35 -17.30 0.66
CA LYS A 57 -5.31 -18.20 1.32
C LYS A 57 -6.58 -18.43 0.50
N ILE A 58 -7.05 -17.43 -0.23
CA ILE A 58 -8.25 -17.54 -1.08
C ILE A 58 -7.95 -18.05 -2.50
N GLY A 59 -6.69 -18.43 -2.77
CA GLY A 59 -6.28 -18.94 -4.08
C GLY A 59 -6.21 -17.85 -5.17
N VAL A 60 -6.13 -16.58 -4.79
CA VAL A 60 -6.03 -15.43 -5.70
C VAL A 60 -4.61 -14.87 -5.61
N GLY A 61 -4.00 -14.46 -6.72
CA GLY A 61 -2.64 -13.88 -6.70
C GLY A 61 -1.51 -14.89 -6.81
N GLY A 62 -1.52 -15.65 -7.92
CA GLY A 62 -0.45 -16.58 -8.32
C GLY A 62 0.89 -15.89 -8.59
N MET A 63 1.34 -15.83 -9.85
CA MET A 63 2.66 -15.24 -10.17
C MET A 63 2.75 -13.72 -9.99
N LEU A 64 1.60 -13.03 -9.92
CA LEU A 64 1.52 -11.58 -9.79
C LEU A 64 1.03 -11.18 -8.41
N ASP A 65 1.75 -10.25 -7.79
CA ASP A 65 1.37 -9.68 -6.49
C ASP A 65 0.28 -8.61 -6.68
N PHE A 66 -0.98 -9.01 -6.51
CA PHE A 66 -2.12 -8.08 -6.52
C PHE A 66 -2.39 -7.42 -5.15
N SER A 67 -1.58 -7.72 -4.12
CA SER A 67 -1.74 -7.11 -2.80
C SER A 67 -1.72 -5.58 -2.80
N PRO A 68 -0.93 -4.87 -3.65
CA PRO A 68 -0.98 -3.40 -3.71
C PRO A 68 -2.35 -2.86 -4.04
N ILE A 69 -3.05 -3.47 -5.01
CA ILE A 69 -4.37 -3.01 -5.45
C ILE A 69 -5.38 -3.21 -4.33
N VAL A 70 -5.39 -4.39 -3.72
CA VAL A 70 -6.32 -4.71 -2.63
C VAL A 70 -6.08 -3.80 -1.42
N ALA A 71 -4.82 -3.56 -1.07
CA ALA A 71 -4.45 -2.65 0.01
C ALA A 71 -4.94 -1.22 -0.26
N LEU A 72 -4.70 -0.69 -1.47
CA LEU A 72 -5.15 0.66 -1.85
C LEU A 72 -6.67 0.81 -1.76
N LEU A 73 -7.43 -0.16 -2.27
CA LEU A 73 -8.90 -0.16 -2.20
C LEU A 73 -9.37 -0.19 -0.74
N PHE A 74 -8.76 -1.04 0.09
CA PHE A 74 -9.10 -1.15 1.51
C PHE A 74 -8.80 0.14 2.28
N ILE A 75 -7.63 0.74 2.07
CA ILE A 75 -7.23 2.01 2.71
C ILE A 75 -8.19 3.13 2.30
N GLN A 76 -8.56 3.22 1.01
CA GLN A 76 -9.51 4.23 0.55
C GLN A 76 -10.92 4.01 1.11
N PHE A 77 -11.35 2.77 1.24
CA PHE A 77 -12.60 2.44 1.91
C PHE A 77 -12.60 2.89 3.37
N LEU A 78 -11.54 2.60 4.14
CA LEU A 78 -11.44 3.07 5.54
C LEU A 78 -11.41 4.59 5.64
N ALA A 79 -10.71 5.26 4.72
CA ALA A 79 -10.67 6.72 4.67
C ALA A 79 -12.05 7.34 4.38
N SER A 80 -12.84 6.74 3.48
CA SER A 80 -14.18 7.23 3.13
C SER A 80 -15.14 7.19 4.32
N LEU A 81 -15.03 6.17 5.18
CA LEU A 81 -15.80 6.11 6.42
C LEU A 81 -15.48 7.29 7.35
N ILE A 82 -14.20 7.66 7.46
CA ILE A 82 -13.77 8.79 8.31
C ILE A 82 -14.25 10.14 7.74
N TYR A 83 -14.31 10.29 6.41
CA TYR A 83 -14.82 11.51 5.80
C TYR A 83 -16.34 11.65 5.89
N GLY A 84 -17.05 10.53 5.83
CA GLY A 84 -18.51 10.46 5.91
C GLY A 84 -19.08 10.63 7.32
N LEU A 85 -18.26 10.42 8.37
CA LEU A 85 -18.57 10.73 9.77
C LEU A 85 -18.36 12.22 10.09
#